data_AF-A0A947R441-F1
#
_entry.id   AF-A0A947R441-F1
#
_cell.length_a   1.000
_cell.length_b   1.000
_cell.length_c   1.000
_cell.angle_alpha   90.00
_cell.angle_beta   90.00
_cell.angle_gamma   90.00
#
_symmetry.space_group_name_H-M   'P 1'
#
loop_
_entity.id
_entity.type
_entity.pdbx_description
1 polymer ?
#
loop_
_entity_poly.entity_id
_entity_poly.type
_entity_poly.pdbx_seq_one_letter_code
_entity_poly.pdbx_strand_id
1 'polypeptide(L)'
;MKRILYLTVTFFILSFPFAFAEDKPPVENRPGDSQINEEMKQMAPIFGNVSKGMIMGRFAVLSEPDTVKMLARFAKNYYDALVEAGFTKEQAFQIVLSTGIPGMK
;
A
#
# COMPACT_ATOMS: atom_id res chain seq x y z
N MET A 1 27.12 -54.08 -26.26
CA MET A 1 26.07 -54.96 -26.80
C MET A 1 25.12 -55.32 -25.67
N LYS A 2 23.81 -55.28 -25.93
CA LYS A 2 22.69 -55.35 -24.96
C LYS A 2 22.49 -56.78 -24.39
N ARG A 3 21.67 -56.83 -23.32
CA ARG A 3 20.94 -57.98 -22.68
C ARG A 3 21.67 -58.44 -21.42
N ILE A 4 21.11 -58.30 -20.21
CA ILE A 4 19.88 -58.90 -19.65
C ILE A 4 19.40 -57.91 -18.56
N LEU A 5 18.23 -57.27 -18.57
CA LEU A 5 16.84 -57.72 -18.61
C LEU A 5 16.38 -58.55 -17.37
N TYR A 6 16.09 -57.79 -16.31
CA TYR A 6 15.04 -57.95 -15.28
C TYR A 6 15.10 -59.01 -14.17
N LEU A 7 14.58 -58.54 -13.02
CA LEU A 7 13.83 -59.24 -11.96
C LEU A 7 14.60 -59.80 -10.77
N THR A 8 14.65 -59.01 -9.69
CA THR A 8 14.20 -59.37 -8.33
C THR A 8 14.13 -58.07 -7.50
N VAL A 9 12.99 -57.38 -7.52
CA VAL A 9 12.14 -57.18 -6.33
C VAL A 9 12.95 -57.00 -5.04
N THR A 10 13.22 -55.76 -4.66
CA THR A 10 13.27 -55.41 -3.23
C THR A 10 12.95 -53.93 -3.04
N PHE A 11 11.83 -53.72 -2.36
CA PHE A 11 11.57 -52.58 -1.48
C PHE A 11 11.25 -51.21 -2.10
N PHE A 12 9.99 -51.15 -2.53
CA PHE A 12 9.03 -50.08 -2.25
C PHE A 12 9.24 -49.48 -0.84
N ILE A 13 9.90 -48.32 -0.72
CA ILE A 13 9.73 -47.39 0.42
C ILE A 13 9.61 -45.98 -0.17
N LEU A 14 8.34 -45.60 -0.38
CA LEU A 14 7.78 -44.34 0.08
C LEU A 14 8.51 -43.05 -0.36
N SER A 15 8.47 -42.77 -1.66
CA SER A 15 8.36 -41.38 -2.14
C SER A 15 6.95 -40.87 -1.82
N PHE A 16 6.63 -40.71 -0.53
CA PHE A 16 5.42 -40.01 -0.12
C PHE A 16 5.61 -38.54 -0.51
N PRO A 17 4.75 -37.95 -1.35
CA PRO A 17 4.66 -36.50 -1.35
C PRO A 17 4.16 -36.15 0.04
N PHE A 18 4.99 -35.48 0.82
CA PHE A 18 4.54 -34.82 2.04
C PHE A 18 3.63 -33.67 1.56
N ALA A 19 2.38 -34.04 1.25
CA ALA A 19 1.29 -33.11 1.15
C ALA A 19 1.13 -32.57 2.57
N PHE A 20 1.76 -31.42 2.83
CA PHE A 20 1.27 -30.50 3.83
C PHE A 20 -0.16 -30.14 3.37
N ALA A 21 -1.13 -30.95 3.78
CA ALA A 21 -2.49 -30.47 3.94
C ALA A 21 -2.36 -29.32 4.95
N GLU A 22 -2.31 -28.10 4.43
CA GLU A 22 -2.42 -26.89 5.22
C GLU A 22 -3.87 -26.89 5.72
N ASP A 23 -4.11 -27.63 6.81
CA ASP A 23 -5.34 -27.63 7.56
C ASP A 23 -5.40 -26.26 8.25
N LYS A 24 -5.68 -25.21 7.47
CA LYS A 24 -6.09 -23.93 8.02
C LYS A 24 -7.36 -24.28 8.80
N PRO A 25 -7.36 -24.17 10.15
CA PRO A 25 -8.55 -24.51 10.90
C PRO A 25 -9.71 -23.70 10.29
N PRO A 26 -10.88 -24.32 10.10
CA PRO A 26 -12.03 -23.60 9.59
C PRO A 26 -12.20 -22.37 10.47
N VAL A 27 -12.40 -21.20 9.88
CA VAL A 27 -12.84 -20.01 10.62
C VAL A 27 -14.27 -20.31 11.07
N GLU A 28 -14.37 -21.12 12.12
CA GLU A 28 -15.59 -21.39 12.85
C GLU A 28 -15.95 -20.09 13.54
N ASN A 29 -17.05 -19.48 13.08
CA ASN A 29 -17.60 -18.23 13.59
C ASN A 29 -17.56 -18.24 15.12
N ARG A 30 -16.59 -17.53 15.71
CA ARG A 30 -16.59 -17.35 17.15
C ARG A 30 -17.81 -16.47 17.44
N PRO A 31 -18.59 -16.73 18.49
CA PRO A 31 -19.77 -15.93 18.82
C PRO A 31 -19.53 -14.41 18.96
N GLY A 32 -18.26 -13.98 19.06
CA GLY A 32 -17.85 -12.57 19.01
C GLY A 32 -17.67 -11.97 17.61
N ASP A 33 -17.44 -12.78 16.57
CA ASP A 33 -17.14 -12.28 15.22
C ASP A 33 -18.38 -11.68 14.54
N SER A 34 -19.58 -12.26 14.78
CA SER A 34 -20.84 -11.73 14.26
C SER A 34 -21.29 -10.45 14.97
N GLN A 35 -21.01 -10.35 16.27
CA GLN A 35 -21.35 -9.17 17.08
C GLN A 35 -20.44 -7.97 16.74
N ILE A 36 -19.14 -8.22 16.59
CA ILE A 36 -18.15 -7.22 16.15
C ILE A 36 -18.48 -6.71 14.73
N ASN A 37 -18.92 -7.59 13.83
CA ASN A 37 -19.26 -7.22 12.45
C ASN A 37 -20.48 -6.27 12.39
N GLU A 38 -21.48 -6.50 13.25
CA GLU A 38 -22.68 -5.68 13.29
C GLU A 38 -22.45 -4.33 13.99
N GLU A 39 -21.61 -4.29 15.01
CA GLU A 39 -21.12 -3.04 15.60
C GLU A 39 -20.29 -2.23 14.59
N MET A 40 -19.39 -2.87 13.83
CA MET A 40 -18.63 -2.20 12.77
C MET A 40 -19.51 -1.62 11.66
N LYS A 41 -20.58 -2.33 11.26
CA LYS A 41 -21.55 -1.80 10.26
C LYS A 41 -22.26 -0.54 10.75
N GLN A 42 -22.58 -0.48 12.04
CA GLN A 42 -23.20 0.70 12.65
C GLN A 42 -22.20 1.87 12.81
N MET A 43 -20.92 1.57 13.01
CA MET A 43 -19.86 2.58 13.11
C MET A 43 -19.33 3.05 11.74
N ALA A 44 -19.44 2.25 10.69
CA ALA A 44 -18.99 2.59 9.33
C ALA A 44 -19.43 4.00 8.84
N PRO A 45 -20.70 4.43 8.99
CA PRO A 45 -21.10 5.79 8.61
C PRO A 45 -20.44 6.88 9.47
N ILE A 46 -20.17 6.61 10.76
CA ILE A 46 -19.45 7.54 11.64
C ILE A 46 -18.02 7.71 11.13
N PHE A 47 -17.33 6.61 10.84
CA PHE A 47 -15.99 6.64 10.25
C PHE A 47 -15.96 7.38 8.90
N GLY A 48 -16.98 7.18 8.05
CA GLY A 48 -17.13 7.88 6.78
C GLY A 48 -17.27 9.40 6.96
N ASN A 49 -18.10 9.84 7.90
CA ASN A 49 -18.30 11.27 8.18
C ASN A 49 -17.04 11.93 8.77
N VAL A 50 -16.35 11.25 9.69
CA VAL A 50 -15.07 11.73 10.24
C VAL A 50 -14.03 11.87 9.14
N SER A 51 -13.90 10.84 8.27
CA SER A 51 -12.98 10.85 7.14
C SER A 51 -13.29 12.02 6.18
N LYS A 52 -14.57 12.23 5.86
CA LYS A 52 -15.01 13.36 5.01
C LYS A 52 -14.67 14.70 5.65
N GLY A 53 -14.87 14.86 6.96
CA GLY A 53 -14.52 16.07 7.70
C GLY A 53 -13.04 16.38 7.64
N MET A 54 -12.17 15.38 7.81
CA MET A 54 -10.73 15.53 7.68
C MET A 54 -10.31 15.96 6.26
N ILE A 55 -10.87 15.33 5.24
CA ILE A 55 -10.60 15.67 3.84
C ILE A 55 -11.01 17.12 3.54
N MET A 56 -12.22 17.52 3.93
CA MET A 56 -12.73 18.87 3.70
C MET A 56 -11.96 19.93 4.48
N GLY A 57 -11.60 19.65 5.74
CA GLY A 57 -10.77 20.55 6.54
C GLY A 57 -9.41 20.80 5.90
N ARG A 58 -8.80 19.74 5.35
CA ARG A 58 -7.54 19.87 4.60
C ARG A 58 -7.69 20.70 3.33
N PHE A 59 -8.75 20.48 2.55
CA PHE A 59 -9.04 21.31 1.38
C PHE A 59 -9.27 22.77 1.76
N ALA A 60 -9.95 23.04 2.88
CA ALA A 60 -10.18 24.40 3.36
C ALA A 60 -8.86 25.12 3.63
N VAL A 61 -7.96 24.51 4.41
CA VAL A 61 -6.63 25.08 4.72
C VAL A 61 -5.80 25.30 3.46
N LEU A 62 -5.80 24.34 2.53
CA LEU A 62 -5.05 24.47 1.26
C LEU A 62 -5.63 25.53 0.33
N SER A 63 -6.90 25.90 0.49
CA SER A 63 -7.56 26.95 -0.30
C SER A 63 -7.40 28.34 0.30
N GLU A 64 -6.86 28.47 1.51
CA GLU A 64 -6.61 29.77 2.13
C GLU A 64 -5.55 30.55 1.32
N PRO A 65 -5.78 31.85 1.02
CA PRO A 65 -4.88 32.63 0.20
C PRO A 65 -3.42 32.63 0.68
N ASP A 66 -3.21 32.64 1.99
CA ASP A 66 -1.86 32.66 2.56
C ASP A 66 -1.16 31.31 2.46
N THR A 67 -1.91 30.21 2.58
CA THR A 67 -1.40 28.86 2.29
C THR A 67 -1.00 28.73 0.83
N VAL A 68 -1.84 29.18 -0.10
CA VAL A 68 -1.52 29.18 -1.55
C VAL A 68 -0.25 29.98 -1.84
N LYS A 69 -0.11 31.19 -1.26
CA LYS A 69 1.11 32.00 -1.41
C LYS A 69 2.34 31.32 -0.83
N MET A 70 2.19 30.66 0.33
CA MET A 70 3.28 29.90 0.95
C MET A 70 3.73 28.74 0.05
N LEU A 71 2.79 27.97 -0.50
CA LEU A 71 3.08 26.87 -1.42
C LEU A 71 3.74 27.35 -2.72
N ALA A 72 3.27 28.46 -3.28
CA ALA A 72 3.89 29.06 -4.46
C ALA A 72 5.33 29.53 -4.20
N ARG A 73 5.57 30.17 -3.04
CA ARG A 73 6.92 30.56 -2.61
C ARG A 73 7.82 29.35 -2.41
N PHE A 74 7.31 28.29 -1.79
CA PHE A 74 8.05 27.03 -1.63
C PHE A 74 8.45 26.45 -2.98
N ALA A 75 7.51 26.32 -3.92
CA ALA A 75 7.78 25.75 -5.25
C ALA A 75 8.83 26.57 -6.01
N LYS A 76 8.72 27.92 -5.97
CA LYS A 76 9.70 28.81 -6.58
C LYS A 76 11.08 28.66 -5.95
N ASN A 77 11.17 28.74 -4.63
CA ASN A 77 12.44 28.67 -3.93
C ASN A 77 13.11 27.30 -4.14
N TYR A 78 12.34 26.22 -4.20
CA TYR A 78 12.87 24.89 -4.49
C TYR A 78 13.38 24.78 -5.93
N TYR A 79 12.62 25.30 -6.90
CA TYR A 79 13.07 25.39 -8.29
C TYR A 79 14.39 26.17 -8.42
N ASP A 80 14.45 27.37 -7.83
CA ASP A 80 15.63 28.23 -7.90
C ASP A 80 16.85 27.56 -7.27
N ALA A 81 16.67 26.91 -6.11
CA ALA A 81 17.74 26.16 -5.44
C ALA A 81 18.26 24.99 -6.28
N LEU A 82 17.40 24.31 -7.04
CA LEU A 82 17.83 23.25 -7.97
C LEU A 82 18.65 23.83 -9.12
N VAL A 83 18.22 24.96 -9.69
CA VAL A 83 18.98 25.62 -10.76
C VAL A 83 20.35 26.09 -10.25
N GLU A 84 20.41 26.69 -9.06
CA GLU A 84 21.67 27.08 -8.41
C GLU A 84 22.58 25.88 -8.12
N ALA A 85 22.01 24.72 -7.82
CA ALA A 85 22.74 23.47 -7.65
C ALA A 85 23.25 22.83 -8.96
N GLY A 86 22.95 23.43 -10.12
CA GLY A 86 23.46 23.01 -11.43
C GLY A 86 22.52 22.13 -12.25
N PHE A 87 21.27 21.94 -11.83
CA PHE A 87 20.26 21.29 -12.67
C PHE A 87 19.85 22.21 -13.83
N THR A 88 19.51 21.63 -14.98
CA THR A 88 18.87 22.44 -16.04
C THR A 88 17.49 22.90 -15.60
N LYS A 89 16.99 23.96 -16.23
CA LYS A 89 15.64 24.48 -15.96
C LYS A 89 14.56 23.41 -16.13
N GLU A 90 14.70 22.58 -17.17
CA GLU A 90 13.78 21.49 -17.47
C GLU A 90 13.85 20.40 -16.39
N GLN A 91 15.05 20.02 -15.95
CA GLN A 91 15.24 19.04 -14.87
C GLN A 91 14.66 19.55 -13.55
N ALA A 92 14.99 20.79 -13.17
CA ALA A 92 14.47 21.43 -11.96
C ALA A 92 12.93 21.48 -11.97
N PHE A 93 12.33 21.84 -13.11
CA PHE A 93 10.88 21.87 -13.25
C PHE A 93 10.24 20.48 -13.07
N GLN A 94 10.81 19.43 -13.70
CA GLN A 94 10.31 18.06 -13.55
C GLN A 94 10.43 17.54 -12.10
N ILE A 95 11.50 17.90 -11.39
CA ILE A 95 11.68 17.55 -9.98
C ILE A 95 10.60 18.22 -9.12
N VAL A 96 10.33 19.51 -9.34
CA VAL A 96 9.29 20.23 -8.60
C VAL A 96 7.91 19.61 -8.84
N LEU A 97 7.57 19.30 -10.10
CA LEU A 97 6.30 18.64 -10.45
C LEU A 97 6.14 17.25 -9.79
N SER A 98 7.20 16.45 -9.78
CA SER A 98 7.16 15.09 -9.20
C SER A 98 7.20 15.07 -7.67
N THR A 99 7.67 16.15 -7.03
CA THR A 99 7.74 16.23 -5.56
C THR A 99 6.36 16.41 -4.93
N GLY A 100 5.46 17.14 -5.60
CA GLY A 100 4.12 17.46 -5.11
C GLY A 100 4.10 18.51 -3.99
N ILE A 101 2.92 18.71 -3.39
CA ILE A 101 2.72 19.66 -2.29
C ILE A 101 3.20 19.02 -0.97
N PRO A 102 4.07 19.68 -0.18
CA PRO A 102 4.49 19.19 1.13
C PRO A 102 3.30 18.86 2.04
N GLY A 103 3.35 17.71 2.73
CA GLY A 103 2.24 17.23 3.57
C GLY A 103 1.11 16.54 2.79
N MET A 104 1.32 16.25 1.48
CA MET A 104 0.40 15.50 0.63
C MET A 104 0.87 14.14 0.13
N LYS A 105 1.83 13.54 0.82
CA LYS A 105 2.23 12.14 0.60
C LYS A 105 1.61 11.22 1.64
#